data_AF-A0A2X3GWJ4-F1
#
_entry.id   AF-A0A2X3GWJ4-F1
#
_cell.length_a   1.000
_cell.length_b   1.000
_cell.length_c   1.000
_cell.angle_alpha   90.00
_cell.angle_beta   90.00
_cell.angle_gamma   90.00
#
_symmetry.space_group_name_H-M   'P 1'
#
loop_
_entity.id
_entity.type
_entity.pdbx_description
1 polymer ?
#
loop_
_entity_poly.entity_id
_entity_poly.type
_entity_poly.pdbx_seq_one_letter_code
_entity_poly.pdbx_strand_id
1 'polypeptide(L)'
;MRPGLTFSDGSPLTAEDVAFTLTVLLDPSYDGDTDITLANIAGGADYKAGKADSVSGLKVIDPLTLQVTTTQPGATTLAKIGGPVLSKAWYGKGYQRGNLDYLRSLHGKPLGNGPYVYDKYIPGQEIRFHANSHFYRGTPPTPRFIYRVTNPSTNFQLFQTGETDYDAFTSRPTILSN
;
A
#
# COMPACT_ATOMS: atom_id res chain seq x y z
N MET A 1 7.93 12.16 -11.60
CA MET A 1 6.64 11.75 -10.99
C MET A 1 5.53 12.62 -11.55
N ARG A 2 4.26 12.18 -11.48
CA ARG A 2 3.12 13.01 -11.91
C ARG A 2 2.98 14.23 -10.97
N PRO A 3 2.87 15.46 -11.49
CA PRO A 3 2.65 16.64 -10.65
C PRO A 3 1.26 16.62 -10.02
N GLY A 4 1.13 17.25 -8.85
CA GLY A 4 -0.17 17.47 -8.18
C GLY A 4 -0.76 16.22 -7.51
N LEU A 5 0.03 15.17 -7.28
CA LEU A 5 -0.42 14.02 -6.50
C LEU A 5 -0.51 14.39 -5.01
N THR A 6 -1.55 13.91 -4.34
CA THR A 6 -1.77 14.10 -2.91
C THR A 6 -2.16 12.79 -2.22
N PHE A 7 -1.91 12.71 -0.93
CA PHE A 7 -2.50 11.69 -0.05
C PHE A 7 -3.96 12.04 0.27
N SER A 8 -4.66 11.14 0.95
CA SER A 8 -6.07 11.28 1.29
C SER A 8 -6.37 12.39 2.30
N ASP A 9 -5.36 12.95 2.96
CA ASP A 9 -5.47 14.15 3.81
C ASP A 9 -5.17 15.46 3.04
N GLY A 10 -4.92 15.37 1.73
CA GLY A 10 -4.55 16.51 0.88
C GLY A 10 -3.08 16.89 0.92
N SER A 11 -2.25 16.26 1.75
CA SER A 11 -0.80 16.50 1.76
C SER A 11 -0.16 16.07 0.43
N PRO A 12 0.88 16.76 -0.06
CA PRO A 12 1.50 16.44 -1.33
C PRO A 12 2.26 15.10 -1.26
N LEU A 13 2.21 14.34 -2.36
CA LEU A 13 3.03 13.15 -2.57
C LEU A 13 4.25 13.55 -3.41
N THR A 14 5.44 13.29 -2.86
CA THR A 14 6.73 13.76 -3.37
C THR A 14 7.73 12.61 -3.57
N ALA A 15 8.86 12.91 -4.21
CA ALA A 15 9.98 11.97 -4.37
C ALA A 15 10.55 11.48 -3.04
N GLU A 16 10.47 12.30 -1.97
CA GLU A 16 10.86 11.91 -0.61
C GLU A 16 10.01 10.76 -0.06
N ASP A 17 8.72 10.74 -0.38
CA ASP A 17 7.80 9.67 0.05
C ASP A 17 8.15 8.34 -0.63
N VAL A 18 8.51 8.40 -1.93
CA VAL A 18 8.95 7.22 -2.68
C VAL A 18 10.29 6.71 -2.15
N ALA A 19 11.26 7.60 -1.93
CA ALA A 19 12.55 7.23 -1.36
C ALA A 19 12.41 6.60 0.04
N PHE A 20 11.56 7.20 0.88
CA PHE A 20 11.23 6.67 2.20
C PHE A 20 10.59 5.28 2.10
N THR A 21 9.62 5.10 1.21
CA THR A 21 8.96 3.80 0.99
C THR A 21 9.95 2.70 0.62
N LEU A 22 10.83 2.96 -0.36
CA LEU A 22 11.85 2.00 -0.77
C LEU A 22 12.85 1.71 0.35
N THR A 23 13.16 2.71 1.18
CA THR A 23 14.02 2.54 2.37
C THR A 23 13.36 1.64 3.41
N VAL A 24 12.06 1.82 3.69
CA VAL A 24 11.30 0.97 4.62
C VAL A 24 11.24 -0.48 4.12
N LEU A 25 11.03 -0.71 2.82
CA LEU A 25 11.03 -2.06 2.23
C LEU A 25 12.39 -2.77 2.30
N LEU A 26 13.47 -2.01 2.44
CA LEU A 26 14.84 -2.52 2.62
C LEU A 26 15.26 -2.54 4.09
N ASP A 27 14.39 -2.14 5.03
CA ASP A 27 14.69 -2.18 6.45
C ASP A 27 14.96 -3.62 6.92
N PRO A 28 15.98 -3.87 7.76
CA PRO A 28 16.27 -5.21 8.28
C PRO A 28 15.10 -5.84 9.07
N SER A 29 14.22 -5.04 9.64
CA SER A 29 13.05 -5.50 10.42
C SER A 29 11.75 -5.55 9.61
N TYR A 30 11.78 -5.25 8.31
CA TYR A 30 10.59 -5.35 7.46
C TYR A 30 10.15 -6.81 7.32
N ASP A 31 8.94 -7.10 7.81
CA ASP A 31 8.33 -8.43 7.88
C ASP A 31 7.14 -8.61 6.92
N GLY A 32 6.87 -7.63 6.05
CA GLY A 32 5.78 -7.69 5.07
C GLY A 32 6.14 -8.46 3.79
N ASP A 33 5.12 -8.72 2.97
CA ASP A 33 5.24 -9.58 1.78
C ASP A 33 5.94 -8.94 0.57
N THR A 34 6.24 -7.62 0.62
CA THR A 34 6.82 -6.91 -0.53
C THR A 34 8.34 -7.00 -0.52
N ASP A 35 8.90 -7.90 -1.34
CA ASP A 35 10.34 -8.02 -1.52
C ASP A 35 10.85 -7.33 -2.80
N ILE A 36 11.70 -6.31 -2.59
CA ILE A 36 12.35 -5.53 -3.64
C ILE A 36 13.85 -5.82 -3.79
N THR A 37 14.42 -6.81 -3.08
CA THR A 37 15.86 -7.13 -3.11
C THR A 37 16.38 -7.38 -4.54
N LEU A 38 15.57 -8.04 -5.38
CA LEU A 38 15.89 -8.30 -6.79
C LEU A 38 15.89 -7.04 -7.68
N ALA A 39 15.49 -5.88 -7.17
CA ALA A 39 15.68 -4.61 -7.88
C ALA A 39 17.16 -4.19 -7.95
N ASN A 40 18.03 -4.79 -7.11
CA ASN A 40 19.47 -4.53 -7.08
C ASN A 40 19.83 -3.05 -6.90
N ILE A 41 19.06 -2.32 -6.08
CA ILE A 41 19.35 -0.91 -5.77
C ILE A 41 20.72 -0.83 -5.08
N ALA A 42 21.59 0.06 -5.54
CA ALA A 42 22.91 0.25 -4.95
C ALA A 42 22.81 0.54 -3.44
N GLY A 43 23.61 -0.14 -2.64
CA GLY A 43 23.58 -0.06 -1.18
C GLY A 43 22.37 -0.74 -0.51
N GLY A 44 21.37 -1.23 -1.25
CA GLY A 44 20.16 -1.82 -0.67
C GLY A 44 20.43 -3.12 0.08
N ALA A 45 21.28 -4.00 -0.45
CA ALA A 45 21.68 -5.24 0.21
C ALA A 45 22.44 -4.97 1.51
N ASP A 46 23.39 -4.03 1.50
CA ASP A 46 24.16 -3.65 2.70
C ASP A 46 23.28 -2.96 3.74
N TYR A 47 22.34 -2.11 3.31
CA TYR A 47 21.36 -1.50 4.21
C TYR A 47 20.48 -2.55 4.89
N LYS A 48 19.94 -3.51 4.12
CA LYS A 48 19.12 -4.60 4.67
C LYS A 48 19.93 -5.54 5.58
N ALA A 49 21.21 -5.73 5.32
CA ALA A 49 22.11 -6.54 6.14
C ALA A 49 22.67 -5.81 7.38
N GLY A 50 22.29 -4.55 7.63
CA GLY A 50 22.80 -3.79 8.77
C GLY A 50 24.22 -3.21 8.57
N LYS A 51 24.77 -3.27 7.35
CA LYS A 51 26.16 -2.90 7.03
C LYS A 51 26.33 -1.47 6.52
N ALA A 52 25.26 -0.80 6.11
CA ALA A 52 25.26 0.60 5.67
C ALA A 52 24.11 1.37 6.30
N ASP A 53 24.29 2.65 6.62
CA ASP A 53 23.26 3.50 7.27
C ASP A 53 22.26 4.14 6.31
N SER A 54 22.47 3.98 5.01
CA SER A 54 21.58 4.50 3.98
C SER A 54 21.63 3.63 2.72
N VAL A 55 20.61 3.78 1.87
CA VAL A 55 20.55 3.14 0.54
C VAL A 55 21.15 4.10 -0.48
N SER A 56 22.43 3.93 -0.81
CA SER A 56 23.20 4.86 -1.66
C SER A 56 22.63 5.05 -3.08
N GLY A 57 21.86 4.08 -3.56
CA GLY A 57 21.20 4.13 -4.86
C GLY A 57 19.95 5.02 -4.91
N LEU A 58 19.48 5.57 -3.80
CA LEU A 58 18.32 6.45 -3.76
C LEU A 58 18.77 7.91 -3.65
N LYS A 59 18.46 8.72 -4.66
CA LYS A 59 18.78 10.15 -4.66
C LYS A 59 17.58 10.99 -5.08
N VAL A 60 17.03 11.75 -4.14
CA VAL A 60 16.02 12.77 -4.44
C VAL A 60 16.72 13.94 -5.15
N ILE A 61 16.29 14.23 -6.37
CA ILE A 61 16.86 15.31 -7.20
C ILE A 61 16.05 16.59 -6.99
N ASP A 62 14.73 16.46 -6.97
CA ASP A 62 13.75 17.54 -6.75
C ASP A 62 12.44 16.93 -6.22
N PRO A 63 11.42 17.73 -5.84
CA PRO A 63 10.18 17.22 -5.23
C PRO A 63 9.42 16.17 -6.05
N LEU A 64 9.63 16.10 -7.37
CA LEU A 64 8.95 15.15 -8.27
C LEU A 64 9.93 14.20 -8.99
N THR A 65 11.21 14.21 -8.65
CA THR A 65 12.24 13.40 -9.32
C THR A 65 13.06 12.62 -8.31
N LEU A 66 12.91 11.29 -8.32
CA LEU A 66 13.78 10.34 -7.65
C LEU A 66 14.68 9.66 -8.69
N GLN A 67 15.99 9.73 -8.49
CA GLN A 67 16.95 8.90 -9.20
C GLN A 67 17.18 7.61 -8.41
N VAL A 68 17.09 6.47 -9.10
CA VAL A 68 17.39 5.13 -8.56
C VAL A 68 18.54 4.52 -9.35
N THR A 69 19.65 4.25 -8.68
CA THR A 69 20.82 3.59 -9.25
C THR A 69 20.80 2.11 -8.88
N THR A 70 20.91 1.23 -9.88
CA THR A 70 21.04 -0.22 -9.67
C THR A 70 22.47 -0.68 -9.94
N THR A 71 22.90 -1.76 -9.29
CA THR A 71 24.23 -2.36 -9.49
C THR A 71 24.32 -3.21 -10.76
N GLN A 72 23.18 -3.62 -11.29
CA GLN A 72 23.05 -4.38 -12.53
C GLN A 72 21.70 -4.10 -13.21
N PRO A 73 21.59 -4.30 -14.53
CA PRO A 73 20.30 -4.31 -15.23
C PRO A 73 19.41 -5.45 -14.70
N GLY A 74 18.11 -5.18 -14.55
CA GLY A 74 17.13 -6.18 -14.15
C GLY A 74 15.80 -5.96 -14.87
N ALA A 75 15.33 -6.98 -15.60
CA ALA A 75 14.07 -6.89 -16.36
C ALA A 75 12.85 -6.61 -15.46
N THR A 76 12.91 -7.02 -14.19
CA THR A 76 11.83 -6.87 -13.21
C THR A 76 12.01 -5.65 -12.30
N THR A 77 13.11 -4.89 -12.42
CA THR A 77 13.43 -3.78 -11.50
C THR A 77 12.28 -2.79 -11.38
N LEU A 78 11.71 -2.32 -12.50
CA LEU A 78 10.62 -1.35 -12.48
C LEU A 78 9.36 -1.87 -11.80
N ALA A 79 9.03 -3.15 -11.99
CA ALA A 79 7.89 -3.78 -11.33
C ALA A 79 8.13 -3.96 -9.82
N LYS A 80 9.39 -4.12 -9.39
CA LYS A 80 9.75 -4.26 -7.98
C LYS A 80 9.76 -2.93 -7.22
N ILE A 81 10.19 -1.85 -7.85
CA ILE A 81 10.26 -0.53 -7.20
C ILE A 81 9.00 0.33 -7.41
N GLY A 82 8.06 -0.17 -8.22
CA GLY A 82 6.72 0.40 -8.37
C GLY A 82 5.76 -0.19 -7.35
N GLY A 83 4.90 0.62 -6.76
CA GLY A 83 3.92 0.15 -5.78
C GLY A 83 3.25 1.27 -5.00
N PRO A 84 2.49 0.92 -3.95
CA PRO A 84 1.95 1.87 -3.00
C PRO A 84 3.06 2.72 -2.36
N VAL A 85 2.78 3.99 -2.08
CA VAL A 85 3.73 4.94 -1.49
C VAL A 85 3.27 5.30 -0.08
N LEU A 86 4.20 5.25 0.88
CA LEU A 86 4.00 5.71 2.24
C LEU A 86 4.32 7.21 2.34
N SER A 87 3.43 7.99 2.96
CA SER A 87 3.72 9.37 3.34
C SER A 87 4.85 9.40 4.38
N LYS A 88 6.00 9.97 4.04
CA LYS A 88 7.12 10.17 4.95
C LYS A 88 6.71 11.07 6.12
N ALA A 89 5.87 12.07 5.89
CA ALA A 89 5.38 12.96 6.94
C ALA A 89 4.46 12.25 7.94
N TRP A 90 3.73 11.22 7.53
CA TRP A 90 2.84 10.45 8.42
C TRP A 90 3.55 9.26 9.06
N TYR A 91 4.11 8.37 8.23
CA TYR A 91 4.75 7.12 8.66
C TYR A 91 6.16 7.36 9.20
N GLY A 92 6.89 8.37 8.71
CA GLY A 92 8.25 8.67 9.16
C GLY A 92 8.34 9.21 10.59
N LYS A 93 7.24 9.67 11.21
CA LYS A 93 7.23 10.22 12.59
C LYS A 93 7.72 9.23 13.65
N GLY A 94 7.47 7.95 13.44
CA GLY A 94 7.90 6.87 14.34
C GLY A 94 8.99 5.97 13.76
N TYR A 95 9.47 6.28 12.54
CA TYR A 95 10.40 5.40 11.85
C TYR A 95 11.74 5.34 12.57
N GLN A 96 12.10 4.13 12.99
CA GLN A 96 13.41 3.77 13.50
C GLN A 96 13.89 2.55 12.73
N ARG A 97 15.08 2.65 12.14
CA ARG A 97 15.65 1.54 11.39
C ARG A 97 15.77 0.30 12.30
N GLY A 98 15.32 -0.86 11.81
CA GLY A 98 15.34 -2.09 12.60
C GLY A 98 14.25 -2.18 13.68
N ASN A 99 13.34 -1.20 13.77
CA ASN A 99 12.19 -1.23 14.64
C ASN A 99 10.94 -0.64 13.94
N LEU A 100 10.16 -1.53 13.33
CA LEU A 100 8.93 -1.17 12.62
C LEU A 100 7.64 -1.47 13.40
N ASP A 101 7.72 -1.88 14.67
CA ASP A 101 6.54 -2.25 15.47
C ASP A 101 5.55 -1.10 15.65
N TYR A 102 6.03 0.15 15.61
CA TYR A 102 5.17 1.34 15.69
C TYR A 102 4.13 1.39 14.55
N LEU A 103 4.39 0.76 13.39
CA LEU A 103 3.45 0.72 12.26
C LEU A 103 2.12 0.07 12.65
N ARG A 104 2.14 -0.88 13.59
CA ARG A 104 0.92 -1.55 14.10
C ARG A 104 -0.06 -0.53 14.70
N SER A 105 0.45 0.54 15.31
CA SER A 105 -0.38 1.63 15.87
C SER A 105 -1.05 2.50 14.80
N LEU A 106 -0.62 2.40 13.55
CA LEU A 106 -1.15 3.16 12.42
C LEU A 106 -2.19 2.37 11.60
N HIS A 107 -2.37 1.06 11.86
CA HIS A 107 -3.30 0.21 11.12
C HIS A 107 -4.77 0.68 11.22
N GLY A 108 -5.16 1.31 12.33
CA GLY A 108 -6.51 1.87 12.51
C GLY A 108 -6.69 3.28 11.92
N LYS A 109 -5.64 3.86 11.33
CA LYS A 109 -5.64 5.20 10.73
C LYS A 109 -4.63 5.27 9.56
N PRO A 110 -4.74 4.36 8.57
CA PRO A 110 -3.80 4.35 7.46
C PRO A 110 -3.97 5.61 6.62
N LEU A 111 -2.86 6.13 6.10
CA LEU A 111 -2.84 7.24 5.15
C LEU A 111 -2.33 6.72 3.80
N GLY A 112 -3.04 7.00 2.72
CA GLY A 112 -2.67 6.55 1.39
C GLY A 112 -3.12 7.52 0.31
N ASN A 113 -2.79 7.21 -0.95
CA ASN A 113 -3.18 8.00 -2.12
C ASN A 113 -4.12 7.23 -3.06
N GLY A 114 -4.80 6.19 -2.53
CA GLY A 114 -5.72 5.33 -3.27
C GLY A 114 -7.11 5.92 -3.45
N PRO A 115 -8.02 5.19 -4.13
CA PRO A 115 -9.39 5.66 -4.42
C PRO A 115 -10.29 5.76 -3.19
N TYR A 116 -10.03 4.98 -2.14
CA TYR A 116 -10.86 4.95 -0.93
C TYR A 116 -10.00 5.16 0.32
N VAL A 117 -10.61 5.82 1.31
CA VAL A 117 -10.01 6.08 2.62
C VAL A 117 -10.65 5.14 3.64
N TYR A 118 -9.82 4.56 4.50
CA TYR A 118 -10.30 3.76 5.63
C TYR A 118 -11.19 4.62 6.54
N ASP A 119 -12.39 4.11 6.85
CA ASP A 119 -13.31 4.74 7.79
C ASP A 119 -13.27 3.99 9.13
N LYS A 120 -13.67 2.72 9.13
CA LYS A 120 -13.78 1.94 10.36
C LYS A 120 -13.78 0.43 10.10
N TYR A 121 -13.22 -0.32 11.04
CA TYR A 121 -13.43 -1.77 11.15
C TYR A 121 -14.45 -2.08 12.24
N ILE A 122 -15.43 -2.93 11.91
CA ILE A 122 -16.35 -3.54 12.86
C ILE A 122 -15.94 -5.01 13.00
N PRO A 123 -15.38 -5.42 14.16
CA PRO A 123 -14.81 -6.75 14.34
C PRO A 123 -15.73 -7.89 13.91
N GLY A 124 -15.23 -8.72 13.00
CA GLY A 124 -15.95 -9.89 12.47
C GLY A 124 -17.15 -9.58 11.56
N GLN A 125 -17.42 -8.31 11.26
CA GLN A 125 -18.57 -7.90 10.45
C GLN A 125 -18.14 -7.27 9.14
N GLU A 126 -17.41 -6.15 9.19
CA GLU A 126 -17.09 -5.39 7.97
C GLU A 126 -15.98 -4.37 8.17
N ILE A 127 -15.32 -4.03 7.07
CA ILE A 127 -14.41 -2.88 6.96
C ILE A 127 -15.10 -1.85 6.06
N ARG A 128 -15.26 -0.63 6.56
CA ARG A 128 -15.87 0.49 5.85
C ARG A 128 -14.80 1.43 5.31
N PHE A 129 -15.09 1.93 4.13
CA PHE A 129 -14.30 2.95 3.46
C PHE A 129 -15.23 4.03 2.89
N HIS A 130 -14.69 5.23 2.70
CA HIS A 130 -15.37 6.31 1.97
C HIS A 130 -14.51 6.78 0.79
N ALA A 131 -15.17 7.31 -0.24
CA ALA A 131 -14.50 7.79 -1.44
C ALA A 131 -13.45 8.87 -1.10
N ASN A 132 -12.24 8.72 -1.64
CA ASN A 132 -11.17 9.71 -1.50
C ASN A 132 -11.38 10.83 -2.52
N SER A 133 -11.75 12.02 -2.05
CA SER A 133 -11.89 13.21 -2.91
C SER A 133 -10.56 13.66 -3.54
N HIS A 134 -9.43 13.29 -2.92
CA HIS A 134 -8.08 13.62 -3.36
C HIS A 134 -7.47 12.58 -4.32
N PHE A 135 -8.23 11.56 -4.75
CA PHE A 135 -7.70 10.56 -5.66
C PHE A 135 -7.35 11.16 -7.03
N TYR A 136 -6.17 10.84 -7.55
CA TYR A 136 -5.64 11.46 -8.77
C TYR A 136 -6.48 11.23 -10.05
N ARG A 137 -7.40 10.25 -10.03
CA ARG A 137 -8.34 9.99 -11.13
C ARG A 137 -9.74 10.57 -10.87
N GLY A 138 -9.88 11.43 -9.86
CA GLY A 138 -11.16 11.97 -9.40
C GLY A 138 -11.81 11.10 -8.32
N THR A 139 -12.79 11.68 -7.64
CA THR A 139 -13.56 11.01 -6.58
C THR A 139 -14.31 9.80 -7.15
N PRO A 140 -14.18 8.59 -6.57
CA PRO A 140 -15.02 7.47 -6.98
C PRO A 140 -16.51 7.80 -6.92
N PRO A 141 -17.31 7.33 -7.89
CA PRO A 141 -18.75 7.59 -7.91
C PRO A 141 -19.50 6.87 -6.80
N THR A 142 -18.96 5.76 -6.31
CA THR A 142 -19.51 5.02 -5.17
C THR A 142 -19.01 5.67 -3.87
N PRO A 143 -19.86 6.33 -3.06
CA PRO A 143 -19.39 7.12 -1.92
C PRO A 143 -18.86 6.27 -0.76
N ARG A 144 -19.37 5.04 -0.64
CA ARG A 144 -19.07 4.10 0.44
C ARG A 144 -18.69 2.76 -0.17
N PHE A 145 -17.55 2.22 0.24
CA PHE A 145 -17.17 0.86 -0.08
C PHE A 145 -17.14 0.05 1.21
N ILE A 146 -17.87 -1.05 1.26
CA ILE A 146 -18.00 -1.89 2.45
C ILE A 146 -17.48 -3.28 2.09
N TYR A 147 -16.43 -3.70 2.77
CA TYR A 147 -15.92 -5.06 2.69
C TYR A 147 -16.54 -5.87 3.81
N ARG A 148 -17.56 -6.67 3.50
CA ARG A 148 -18.30 -7.48 4.48
C ARG A 148 -17.60 -8.83 4.67
N VAL A 149 -17.49 -9.26 5.92
CA VAL A 149 -17.04 -10.60 6.28
C VAL A 149 -18.23 -11.54 6.08
N THR A 150 -18.13 -12.43 5.10
CA THR A 150 -19.15 -13.44 4.80
C THR A 150 -18.60 -14.84 5.05
N ASN A 151 -19.48 -15.84 5.10
CA ASN A 151 -19.10 -17.24 5.13
C ASN A 151 -19.64 -17.96 3.89
N PRO A 152 -19.01 -19.06 3.44
CA PRO A 152 -19.44 -19.76 2.21
C PRO A 152 -20.86 -20.34 2.24
N SER A 153 -21.49 -20.42 3.42
CA SER A 153 -22.84 -20.94 3.58
C SER A 153 -23.92 -19.87 3.39
N THR A 154 -23.59 -18.59 3.58
CA THR A 154 -24.55 -17.47 3.52
C THR A 154 -24.22 -16.45 2.45
N ASN A 155 -23.00 -16.42 1.92
CA ASN A 155 -22.56 -15.40 0.96
C ASN A 155 -23.40 -15.35 -0.32
N PHE A 156 -23.83 -16.51 -0.84
CA PHE A 156 -24.69 -16.57 -2.01
C PHE A 156 -26.07 -15.97 -1.77
N GLN A 157 -26.66 -16.25 -0.61
CA GLN A 157 -27.95 -15.66 -0.24
C GLN A 157 -27.84 -14.14 -0.08
N LEU A 158 -26.78 -13.64 0.56
CA LEU A 158 -26.55 -12.19 0.73
C LEU A 158 -26.41 -11.48 -0.62
N PHE A 159 -25.78 -12.14 -1.60
CA PHE A 159 -25.70 -11.62 -2.96
C PHE A 159 -27.07 -11.63 -3.65
N GLN A 160 -27.83 -12.73 -3.54
CA GLN A 160 -29.17 -12.83 -4.11
C GLN A 160 -30.16 -11.80 -3.54
N THR A 161 -30.04 -11.45 -2.26
CA THR A 161 -30.89 -10.44 -1.61
C THR A 161 -30.43 -9.00 -1.87
N GLY A 162 -29.28 -8.79 -2.52
CA GLY A 162 -28.69 -7.48 -2.75
C GLY A 162 -28.03 -6.86 -1.50
N GLU A 163 -27.74 -7.66 -0.48
CA GLU A 163 -26.94 -7.23 0.67
C GLU A 163 -25.44 -7.13 0.35
N THR A 164 -24.98 -7.84 -0.69
CA THR A 164 -23.65 -7.70 -1.29
C THR A 164 -23.76 -7.56 -2.81
N ASP A 165 -22.97 -6.66 -3.39
CA ASP A 165 -22.94 -6.43 -4.85
C ASP A 165 -21.91 -7.31 -5.59
N TYR A 166 -20.96 -7.88 -4.85
CA TYR A 166 -19.91 -8.75 -5.37
C TYR A 166 -19.49 -9.77 -4.31
N ASP A 167 -19.32 -11.02 -4.73
CA ASP A 167 -18.77 -12.09 -3.91
C ASP A 167 -18.03 -13.12 -4.79
N ALA A 168 -17.13 -13.91 -4.20
CA ALA A 168 -16.35 -14.91 -4.91
C ALA A 168 -16.94 -16.31 -4.67
N PHE A 169 -17.62 -16.84 -5.69
CA PHE A 169 -18.21 -18.18 -5.64
C PHE A 169 -17.29 -19.21 -6.29
N THR A 170 -17.16 -20.39 -5.68
CA THR A 170 -16.55 -21.54 -6.35
C THR A 170 -17.63 -22.31 -7.11
N SER A 171 -17.31 -22.86 -8.29
CA SER A 171 -18.24 -23.72 -9.03
C SER A 171 -18.44 -25.04 -8.28
N ARG A 172 -19.38 -25.07 -7.33
CA ARG A 172 -19.85 -26.30 -6.72
C ARG A 172 -21.08 -26.78 -7.51
N PRO A 173 -21.12 -28.03 -8.00
CA PRO A 173 -22.27 -28.57 -8.75
C PRO A 173 -23.62 -28.40 -8.03
N THR A 174 -23.59 -28.27 -6.71
CA THR A 174 -24.75 -28.13 -5.83
C THR A 174 -25.30 -26.69 -5.71
N ILE A 175 -24.59 -25.67 -6.20
CA ILE A 175 -25.03 -24.25 -6.12
C ILE A 175 -25.82 -23.85 -7.39
N LEU A 176 -25.63 -24.55 -8.51
CA LEU A 176 -26.27 -24.27 -9.79
C LEU A 176 -27.61 -25.02 -10.00
N SER A 177 -28.07 -25.76 -8.99
CA SER A 177 -29.21 -26.69 -9.11
C SER A 177 -30.54 -26.14 -8.56
N ASN A 178 -30.63 -24.84 -8.24
CA ASN A 178 -31.87 -24.20 -7.78
C ASN A 178 -32.31 -23.08 -8.74
#